data_AF-A0A3P8JRE1-F1
#
_entry.id   AF-A0A3P8JRE1-F1
#
_cell.length_a   1.000
_cell.length_b   1.000
_cell.length_c   1.000
_cell.angle_alpha   90.00
_cell.angle_beta   90.00
_cell.angle_gamma   90.00
#
_symmetry.space_group_name_H-M   'P 1'
#
loop_
_entity.id
_entity.type
_entity.pdbx_description
1 polymer ?
#
loop_
_entity_poly.entity_id
_entity_poly.type
_entity_poly.pdbx_seq_one_letter_code
_entity_poly.pdbx_strand_id
1 'polypeptide(L)' 'MPDFSPASQDRLAIQLIRERGALEDLQQGRIERAISRCRNIWASLPGAGYGQREHSLDKLVAVWRKAGGVSA' A
#
# COMPACT_ATOMS: atom_id res chain seq x y z
N MET A 1 14.83 16.02 6.78
CA MET A 1 15.04 14.57 6.65
C MET A 1 16.41 14.39 6.02
N PRO A 2 17.44 13.90 6.73
CA PRO A 2 18.83 14.06 6.29
C PRO A 2 19.25 13.08 5.19
N ASP A 3 18.46 12.04 4.90
CA ASP A 3 18.78 11.07 3.85
C ASP A 3 17.53 10.43 3.22
N PHE A 4 17.73 9.77 2.07
CA PHE A 4 16.74 8.96 1.35
C PHE A 4 17.12 7.47 1.43
N SER A 5 17.66 7.04 2.57
CA SER A 5 18.03 5.64 2.80
C SER A 5 16.80 4.72 2.77
N PRO A 6 16.95 3.39 2.55
CA PRO A 6 15.83 2.46 2.58
C PRO A 6 14.96 2.56 3.85
N ALA A 7 15.58 2.69 5.03
CA ALA A 7 14.86 2.86 6.28
C ALA A 7 14.10 4.20 6.38
N SER A 8 14.59 5.26 5.75
CA SER A 8 13.87 6.53 5.64
C SER A 8 12.69 6.44 4.65
N GLN A 9 12.85 5.70 3.55
CA GLN A 9 11.77 5.44 2.60
C GLN A 9 10.65 4.61 3.25
N ASP A 10 10.98 3.58 4.01
CA ASP A 10 9.99 2.75 4.72
C ASP A 10 9.19 3.57 5.75
N ARG A 11 9.88 4.40 6.54
CA ARG A 11 9.23 5.31 7.50
C ARG A 11 8.27 6.26 6.81
N LEU A 12 8.67 6.82 5.66
CA LEU A 12 7.82 7.69 4.86
C LEU A 12 6.62 6.91 4.29
N ALA A 13 6.81 5.71 3.77
CA ALA A 13 5.72 4.88 3.25
C ALA A 13 4.68 4.56 4.33
N ILE A 14 5.12 4.19 5.54
CA ILE A 14 4.24 3.96 6.71
C ILE A 14 3.48 5.24 7.07
N GLN A 15 4.14 6.41 7.06
CA GLN A 15 3.49 7.69 7.33
C GLN A 15 2.41 8.02 6.29
N LEU A 16 2.70 7.83 5.01
CA LEU A 16 1.73 8.05 3.93
C LEU A 16 0.50 7.11 4.06
N ILE A 17 0.72 5.85 4.40
CA ILE A 17 -0.37 4.88 4.69
C ILE A 17 -1.21 5.34 5.88
N ARG A 18 -0.57 5.86 6.93
CA ARG A 18 -1.24 6.40 8.12
C ARG A 18 -2.12 7.60 7.77
N GLU A 19 -1.61 8.54 6.97
CA GLU A 19 -2.35 9.73 6.53
C GLU A 19 -3.57 9.40 5.67
N ARG A 20 -3.58 8.23 5.01
CA ARG A 20 -4.77 7.71 4.30
C ARG A 20 -5.75 6.93 5.17
N GLY A 21 -5.46 6.76 6.47
CA GLY A 21 -6.28 5.95 7.37
C GLY A 21 -6.30 4.47 7.01
N ALA A 22 -5.28 3.98 6.31
CA ALA A 22 -5.18 2.59 5.86
C ALA A 22 -4.42 1.68 6.84
N LEU A 23 -3.79 2.26 7.87
CA LEU A 23 -2.98 1.49 8.83
C LEU A 23 -3.83 0.51 9.64
N GLU A 24 -5.03 0.91 10.08
CA GLU A 24 -5.96 0.02 10.78
C GLU A 24 -6.49 -1.09 9.86
N ASP A 25 -6.76 -0.78 8.59
CA ASP A 25 -7.17 -1.77 7.60
C ASP A 25 -6.09 -2.84 7.41
N LEU A 26 -4.80 -2.45 7.37
CA LEU A 26 -3.69 -3.42 7.31
C LEU A 26 -3.58 -4.28 8.57
N GLN A 27 -3.70 -3.68 9.76
CA GLN A 27 -3.64 -4.39 11.03
C GLN A 27 -4.78 -5.40 11.19
N GLN A 28 -5.96 -5.07 10.67
CA GLN A 28 -7.14 -5.93 10.66
C GLN A 28 -7.23 -6.79 9.38
N GLY A 29 -6.13 -6.99 8.64
CA GLY A 29 -6.07 -7.91 7.50
C GLY A 29 -6.91 -7.52 6.28
N ARG A 30 -7.49 -6.30 6.24
CA ARG A 30 -8.32 -5.77 5.15
C ARG A 30 -7.48 -5.12 4.06
N ILE A 31 -6.62 -5.92 3.43
CA ILE A 31 -5.64 -5.46 2.44
C ILE A 31 -6.29 -4.73 1.25
N GLU A 32 -7.45 -5.19 0.76
CA GLU A 32 -8.12 -4.57 -0.39
C GLU A 32 -8.57 -3.14 -0.10
N ARG A 33 -9.08 -2.90 1.12
CA ARG A 33 -9.45 -1.55 1.58
C ARG A 33 -8.21 -0.67 1.72
N ALA A 34 -7.13 -1.20 2.29
CA ALA A 34 -5.87 -0.46 2.41
C ALA A 34 -5.31 -0.06 1.04
N ILE A 35 -5.31 -0.96 0.04
CA ILE A 35 -4.89 -0.67 -1.34
C ILE A 35 -5.76 0.44 -1.94
N SER A 36 -7.08 0.34 -1.82
CA SER A 36 -8.02 1.33 -2.34
C SER A 36 -7.78 2.72 -1.75
N ARG A 37 -7.56 2.81 -0.43
CA ARG A 37 -7.27 4.09 0.26
C ARG A 37 -5.94 4.71 -0.17
N CYS A 38 -4.96 3.88 -0.53
CA CYS A 38 -3.62 4.30 -0.90
C CYS A 38 -3.43 4.56 -2.41
N ARG A 39 -4.45 4.31 -3.25
CA ARG A 39 -4.31 4.33 -4.72
C ARG A 39 -3.80 5.65 -5.30
N ASN A 40 -4.07 6.78 -4.65
CA ASN A 40 -3.63 8.09 -5.11
C ASN A 40 -2.21 8.49 -4.63
N ILE A 41 -1.49 7.59 -3.95
CA ILE A 41 -0.08 7.81 -3.60
C ILE A 41 0.82 7.08 -4.60
N TRP A 42 0.46 5.85 -4.96
CA TRP A 42 1.24 5.00 -5.86
C TRP A 42 0.48 4.74 -7.15
N ALA A 43 0.99 5.28 -8.26
CA ALA A 43 0.38 5.16 -9.59
C ALA A 43 0.25 3.72 -10.11
N SER A 44 0.95 2.76 -9.51
CA SER A 44 0.87 1.34 -9.84
C SER A 44 -0.30 0.61 -9.17
N LEU A 45 -1.02 1.26 -8.23
CA LEU A 45 -2.17 0.65 -7.56
C LEU A 45 -3.44 0.75 -8.42
N PRO A 46 -4.39 -0.19 -8.25
CA PRO A 46 -5.63 -0.18 -9.02
C PRO A 46 -6.49 1.06 -8.71
N GLY A 47 -6.96 1.72 -9.76
CA GLY A 47 -7.76 2.94 -9.70
C GLY A 47 -6.97 4.19 -9.30
N ALA A 48 -5.66 4.21 -9.51
CA ALA A 48 -4.81 5.35 -9.21
C ALA A 48 -5.06 6.53 -10.17
N GLY A 49 -5.43 6.24 -11.43
CA GLY A 49 -5.91 7.26 -12.37
C GLY A 49 -4.83 8.14 -12.98
N TYR A 50 -3.54 7.76 -12.85
CA TYR A 50 -2.41 8.50 -13.42
C TYR A 50 -2.11 8.15 -14.89
N GLY A 51 -2.93 7.31 -15.53
CA GLY A 51 -2.71 6.87 -16.92
C GLY A 51 -1.49 5.95 -17.08
N GLN A 52 -0.90 5.48 -15.98
CA GLN A 52 0.20 4.52 -15.97
C GLN A 52 -0.31 3.08 -15.83
N ARG A 53 0.59 2.11 -15.99
CA ARG A 53 0.26 0.70 -15.80
C ARG A 53 -0.02 0.41 -14.32
N GLU A 54 -1.26 0.03 -14.04
CA GLU A 54 -1.70 -0.43 -12.72
C GLU A 54 -1.53 -1.96 -12.58
N HIS A 55 -1.38 -2.43 -11.34
CA HIS A 55 -1.43 -3.86 -10.99
C HIS A 55 -2.86 -4.27 -10.65
N SER A 56 -3.22 -5.52 -10.98
CA SER A 56 -4.50 -6.08 -10.55
C SER A 56 -4.53 -6.29 -9.04
N LEU A 57 -5.71 -6.11 -8.44
CA LEU A 57 -5.92 -6.30 -7.01
C LEU A 57 -5.52 -7.71 -6.58
N ASP A 58 -5.96 -8.74 -7.31
CA ASP A 58 -5.64 -10.14 -7.01
C ASP A 58 -4.13 -10.40 -6.96
N LYS A 59 -3.37 -9.81 -7.88
CA LYS A 59 -1.91 -9.94 -7.90
C LYS A 59 -1.30 -9.33 -6.65
N LEU A 60 -1.74 -8.13 -6.24
CA LEU A 60 -1.26 -7.46 -5.05
C LEU A 60 -1.59 -8.25 -3.77
N VAL A 61 -2.82 -8.75 -3.67
CA VAL A 61 -3.26 -9.60 -2.54
C VAL A 61 -2.44 -10.90 -2.48
N ALA A 62 -2.19 -11.55 -3.61
CA ALA A 62 -1.36 -12.74 -3.67
C ALA A 62 0.08 -12.50 -3.20
N VAL A 63 0.69 -11.38 -3.63
CA VAL A 63 2.04 -10.98 -3.18
C VAL A 63 2.05 -10.69 -1.67
N TRP A 64 1.04 -9.97 -1.17
CA TRP A 64 0.92 -9.66 0.25
C TRP A 64 0.78 -10.92 1.11
N ARG A 65 -0.04 -11.89 0.70
CA ARG A 65 -0.15 -13.21 1.37
C ARG A 65 1.17 -13.96 1.34
N LYS A 66 1.87 -13.98 0.20
CA LYS A 66 3.20 -14.60 0.09
C LYS A 66 4.24 -13.95 1.01
N ALA A 67 4.10 -12.66 1.29
CA ALA A 67 4.95 -11.93 2.23
C ALA A 67 4.58 -12.15 3.71
N GLY A 68 3.60 -13.03 4.01
CA GLY A 68 3.17 -13.36 5.37
C GLY A 68 1.96 -12.56 5.87
N GLY A 69 1.29 -11.79 5.00
CA GLY A 69 0.07 -11.07 5.34
C GLY A 69 -1.11 -12.00 5.63
N VAL A 70 -1.83 -11.74 6.72
CA VAL A 70 -2.99 -12.53 7.14
C VAL A 70 -4.27 -11.76 6.81
N SER A 71 -5.09 -12.34 5.94
CA SER A 71 -6.42 -11.80 5.64
C SER A 71 -7.34 -11.98 6.85
N ALA A 72 -8.17 -10.98 7.15
CA ALA A 72 -9.29 -11.17 8.08
C ALA A 72 -10.40 -12.02 7.46
#